data_AF-A0A0G4N504-F1
#
_entry.id   AF-A0A0G4N504-F1
#
_cell.length_a   1.000
_cell.length_b   1.000
_cell.length_c   1.000
_cell.angle_alpha   90.00
_cell.angle_beta   90.00
_cell.angle_gamma   90.00
#
_symmetry.space_group_name_H-M   'P 1'
#
loop_
_entity.id
_entity.type
_entity.pdbx_description
1 polymer ?
#
loop_
_entity_poly.entity_id
_entity_poly.type
_entity_poly.pdbx_seq_one_letter_code
_entity_poly.pdbx_strand_id
1 'polypeptide(L)'
;LAPRLPTLKALISLDVLDAGEQAGHSKLSVLTDIAANLGIKIYSMADVEAIGLRSGRPMHPPRPEDLQTINYTSGTTGLPKGVVLTHANAVAAVSGGRAFSTVSHVDIHLSY
;
A
#
# COMPACT_ATOMS: atom_id res chain seq x y z
N LEU A 1 -7.19 5.30 17.47
CA LEU A 1 -7.46 5.34 16.01
C LEU A 1 -8.89 4.93 15.68
N ALA A 2 -9.39 3.79 16.17
CA ALA A 2 -10.73 3.29 15.86
C ALA A 2 -11.88 4.32 16.02
N PRO A 3 -11.98 5.14 17.09
CA PRO A 3 -13.04 6.14 17.21
C PRO A 3 -12.97 7.26 16.16
N ARG A 4 -11.78 7.51 15.59
CA ARG A 4 -11.55 8.53 14.55
C ARG A 4 -11.73 7.98 13.14
N LEU A 5 -11.74 6.65 12.99
CA LEU A 5 -11.83 5.94 11.71
C LEU A 5 -12.86 4.80 11.83
N PRO A 6 -14.16 5.13 12.00
CA PRO A 6 -15.20 4.14 12.30
C PRO A 6 -15.41 3.10 11.17
N THR A 7 -14.88 3.38 9.97
CA THR A 7 -14.97 2.49 8.80
C THR A 7 -13.71 1.63 8.59
N LEU A 8 -12.67 1.77 9.41
CA LEU A 8 -11.44 1.00 9.28
C LEU A 8 -11.69 -0.47 9.66
N LYS A 9 -11.46 -1.39 8.72
CA LYS A 9 -11.71 -2.83 8.91
C LYS A 9 -10.45 -3.67 8.94
N ALA A 10 -9.40 -3.22 8.26
CA ALA A 10 -8.16 -3.96 8.13
C ALA A 10 -6.96 -3.03 8.03
N LEU A 11 -5.82 -3.51 8.52
CA LEU A 11 -4.50 -2.93 8.34
C LEU A 11 -3.61 -3.97 7.67
N ILE A 12 -2.86 -3.53 6.67
CA ILE A 12 -1.90 -4.37 5.94
C ILE A 12 -0.51 -3.82 6.25
N SER A 13 0.32 -4.62 6.90
CA SER A 13 1.72 -4.28 7.14
C SER A 13 2.56 -4.64 5.91
N LEU A 14 3.32 -3.66 5.42
CA LEU A 14 4.35 -3.88 4.41
C LEU A 14 5.61 -4.51 5.03
N ASP A 15 5.82 -4.32 6.33
CA ASP A 15 6.93 -4.89 7.07
C ASP A 15 6.60 -6.28 7.62
N VAL A 16 7.65 -7.07 7.84
CA VAL A 16 7.59 -8.38 8.47
C VAL A 16 7.09 -8.24 9.92
N LEU A 17 5.97 -8.91 10.21
CA LEU A 17 5.31 -8.88 11.52
C LEU A 17 5.75 -10.02 12.46
N ASP A 18 6.43 -11.03 11.93
CA ASP A 18 7.01 -12.13 12.70
C ASP A 18 8.44 -12.37 12.22
N ALA A 19 9.41 -12.12 13.10
CA ALA A 19 10.84 -12.24 12.85
C ALA A 19 11.48 -13.33 13.72
N GLY A 20 10.70 -14.31 14.17
CA GLY A 20 11.17 -15.37 15.05
C GLY A 20 11.16 -14.99 16.53
N GLU A 21 10.31 -14.04 16.93
CA GLU A 21 10.09 -13.74 18.33
C GLU A 21 9.41 -14.92 19.07
N GLN A 22 9.46 -14.90 20.40
CA GLN A 22 8.82 -15.94 21.21
C GLN A 22 7.29 -15.96 20.99
N ALA A 23 6.72 -17.16 20.87
CA ALA A 23 5.28 -17.34 20.70
C ALA A 23 4.48 -16.60 21.79
N GLY A 24 3.42 -15.89 21.38
CA GLY A 24 2.61 -15.03 22.26
C GLY A 24 3.23 -13.68 22.62
N HIS A 25 4.45 -13.40 22.18
CA HIS A 25 5.16 -12.11 22.39
C HIS A 25 5.67 -11.50 21.08
N SER A 26 5.30 -12.09 19.93
CA SER A 26 5.65 -11.52 18.63
C SER A 26 4.85 -10.24 18.37
N LYS A 27 5.42 -9.35 17.56
CA LYS A 27 4.72 -8.13 17.09
C LYS A 27 3.36 -8.49 16.51
N LEU A 28 3.28 -9.55 15.70
CA LEU A 28 2.03 -10.04 15.15
C LEU A 28 1.02 -10.39 16.23
N SER A 29 1.40 -11.16 17.26
CA SER A 29 0.46 -11.58 18.33
C SER A 29 -0.10 -10.38 19.10
N VAL A 30 0.78 -9.49 19.57
CA VAL A 30 0.38 -8.29 20.32
C VAL A 30 -0.51 -7.38 19.49
N LEU A 31 -0.15 -7.13 18.23
CA LEU A 31 -0.93 -6.27 17.35
C LEU A 31 -2.28 -6.89 17.00
N THR A 32 -2.32 -8.22 16.78
CA THR A 32 -3.56 -8.94 16.46
C THR A 32 -4.54 -8.88 17.62
N ASP A 33 -4.08 -9.10 18.86
CA ASP A 33 -4.94 -9.04 20.05
C ASP A 33 -5.52 -7.64 20.27
N ILE A 34 -4.69 -6.61 20.12
CA ILE A 34 -5.15 -5.21 20.21
C ILE A 34 -6.18 -4.91 19.12
N ALA A 35 -5.92 -5.31 17.88
CA ALA A 35 -6.79 -5.02 16.75
C ALA A 35 -8.10 -5.80 16.83
N ALA A 36 -8.09 -7.05 17.30
CA ALA A 36 -9.28 -7.87 17.48
C ALA A 36 -10.28 -7.22 18.44
N ASN A 37 -9.80 -6.65 19.55
CA ASN A 37 -10.64 -5.89 20.50
C ASN A 37 -11.27 -4.64 19.89
N LEU A 38 -10.75 -4.16 18.76
CA LEU A 38 -11.27 -3.01 18.01
C LEU A 38 -12.04 -3.44 16.75
N GLY A 39 -12.22 -4.74 16.51
CA GLY A 39 -12.87 -5.26 15.30
C GLY A 39 -12.05 -5.06 14.01
N ILE A 40 -10.75 -4.82 14.14
CA ILE A 40 -9.82 -4.58 13.03
C ILE A 40 -8.99 -5.84 12.79
N LYS A 41 -8.82 -6.22 11.52
CA LYS A 41 -7.92 -7.32 11.14
C LYS A 41 -6.53 -6.79 10.79
N ILE A 42 -5.50 -7.55 11.13
CA ILE A 42 -4.13 -7.28 10.69
C ILE A 42 -3.69 -8.36 9.73
N TYR A 43 -3.10 -7.95 8.62
CA TYR A 43 -2.51 -8.81 7.62
C TYR A 43 -1.07 -8.37 7.34
N SER A 44 -0.18 -9.33 7.10
CA SER A 44 1.07 -9.06 6.38
C SER A 44 0.81 -9.02 4.87
N MET A 45 1.77 -8.50 4.10
CA MET A 45 1.71 -8.61 2.63
C MET A 45 1.64 -10.07 2.16
N ALA A 46 2.37 -10.98 2.82
CA ALA A 46 2.34 -12.41 2.51
C ALA A 46 0.94 -13.01 2.73
N ASP A 47 0.21 -12.57 3.78
CA ASP A 47 -1.17 -13.00 4.00
C ASP A 47 -2.09 -12.55 2.88
N VAL A 48 -1.95 -11.29 2.43
CA VAL A 48 -2.74 -10.71 1.34
C VAL A 48 -2.49 -11.46 0.03
N GLU A 49 -1.23 -11.75 -0.29
CA GLU A 49 -0.85 -12.55 -1.47
C GLU A 49 -1.45 -13.96 -1.40
N ALA A 50 -1.35 -14.62 -0.25
CA ALA A 50 -1.90 -15.96 -0.06
C ALA A 50 -3.43 -15.97 -0.14
N ILE A 51 -4.11 -14.93 0.36
CA ILE A 51 -5.55 -14.73 0.16
C ILE A 51 -5.87 -14.56 -1.32
N GLY A 52 -5.11 -13.74 -2.04
CA GLY A 52 -5.25 -13.51 -3.48
C GLY A 52 -5.13 -14.82 -4.27
N LEU A 53 -4.08 -15.60 -4.00
CA LEU A 53 -3.82 -16.90 -4.64
C LEU A 53 -4.98 -17.89 -4.42
N ARG A 54 -5.52 -17.96 -3.20
CA ARG A 54 -6.66 -18.85 -2.88
C ARG A 54 -8.01 -18.33 -3.34
N SER A 55 -8.11 -17.06 -3.74
CA SER A 55 -9.40 -16.43 -4.03
C SER A 55 -10.09 -17.01 -5.27
N GLY A 56 -9.34 -17.61 -6.18
CA GLY A 56 -9.83 -18.09 -7.48
C GLY A 56 -10.39 -16.98 -8.38
N ARG A 57 -10.19 -15.71 -8.01
CA ARG A 57 -10.68 -14.56 -8.77
C ARG A 57 -9.76 -14.33 -9.97
N PRO A 58 -10.32 -14.02 -11.16
CA PRO A 58 -9.51 -13.64 -12.30
C PRO A 58 -8.76 -12.34 -12.00
N MET A 59 -7.58 -12.19 -12.61
CA MET A 59 -6.85 -10.93 -12.60
C MET A 59 -7.72 -9.83 -13.23
N HIS A 60 -7.79 -8.68 -12.58
CA HIS A 60 -8.50 -7.50 -13.08
C HIS A 60 -7.50 -6.34 -13.25
N PRO A 61 -6.80 -6.26 -14.39
CA PRO A 61 -5.84 -5.18 -14.63
C PRO A 61 -6.54 -3.81 -14.69
N PRO A 62 -5.86 -2.73 -14.29
CA PRO A 62 -6.43 -1.40 -14.33
C PRO A 62 -6.56 -0.89 -15.77
N ARG A 63 -7.57 -0.03 -15.99
CA ARG A 63 -7.73 0.75 -17.22
C ARG A 63 -6.96 2.07 -17.10
N PRO A 64 -6.56 2.71 -18.21
CA PRO A 64 -5.83 3.97 -18.18
C PRO A 64 -6.51 5.08 -17.36
N GLU A 65 -7.83 5.13 -17.38
CA GLU A 65 -8.67 6.09 -16.65
C GLU A 65 -8.88 5.75 -15.17
N ASP A 66 -8.53 4.54 -14.73
CA ASP A 66 -8.69 4.14 -13.33
C ASP A 66 -7.70 4.91 -12.45
N LEU A 67 -8.11 5.20 -11.22
CA LEU A 67 -7.30 5.92 -10.25
C LEU A 67 -6.13 5.05 -9.80
N GLN A 68 -4.92 5.59 -9.87
CA GLN A 68 -3.69 4.93 -9.44
C GLN A 68 -3.24 5.40 -8.06
N THR A 69 -3.28 6.71 -7.78
CA THR A 69 -2.94 7.27 -6.46
C THR A 69 -3.63 8.61 -6.20
N ILE A 70 -3.72 8.99 -4.92
CA ILE A 70 -4.05 10.35 -4.49
C ILE A 70 -2.87 10.89 -3.69
N ASN A 71 -2.10 11.80 -4.28
CA ASN A 71 -0.95 12.39 -3.61
C ASN A 71 -1.36 13.67 -2.90
N TYR A 72 -1.16 13.73 -1.58
CA TYR A 72 -1.48 14.93 -0.80
C TYR A 72 -0.30 15.91 -0.80
N THR A 73 -0.59 17.17 -1.11
CA THR A 73 0.40 18.25 -1.03
C THR A 73 0.64 18.69 0.42
N SER A 74 1.82 19.25 0.70
CA SER A 74 2.23 19.65 2.07
C SER A 74 1.34 20.72 2.72
N GLY A 75 0.49 21.41 1.96
CA GLY A 75 -0.43 22.41 2.52
C GLY A 75 0.25 23.72 2.96
N THR A 76 1.34 24.14 2.33
CA THR A 76 2.01 25.41 2.71
C THR A 76 1.12 26.65 2.52
N THR A 77 0.08 26.56 1.67
CA THR A 77 -0.88 27.64 1.38
C THR A 77 -2.30 27.34 1.90
N GLY A 78 -2.45 26.37 2.80
CA GLY A 78 -3.74 25.97 3.36
C GLY A 78 -3.83 24.47 3.62
N LEU A 79 -5.03 23.90 3.61
CA LEU A 79 -5.17 22.46 3.81
C LEU A 79 -4.49 21.66 2.67
N PRO A 80 -3.83 20.53 2.98
CA PRO A 80 -3.38 19.56 1.97
C PRO A 80 -4.47 19.25 0.95
N LYS A 81 -4.12 19.29 -0.33
CA LYS A 81 -5.03 18.96 -1.43
C LYS A 81 -4.65 17.58 -1.98
N GLY A 82 -5.63 16.73 -2.19
CA GLY A 82 -5.43 15.43 -2.84
C GLY A 82 -5.33 15.59 -4.36
N VAL A 83 -4.16 15.32 -4.92
CA VAL A 83 -3.94 15.26 -6.37
C VAL A 83 -4.31 13.88 -6.85
N VAL A 84 -5.40 13.78 -7.62
CA VAL A 84 -5.89 12.52 -8.17
C VAL A 84 -5.12 12.17 -9.44
N LEU A 85 -4.42 11.03 -9.43
CA LEU A 85 -3.62 10.56 -10.56
C LEU A 85 -4.18 9.24 -11.08
N THR A 86 -4.31 9.15 -12.40
CA THR A 86 -4.75 7.94 -13.12
C THR A 86 -3.56 7.10 -13.57
N HIS A 87 -3.82 5.85 -13.96
CA HIS A 87 -2.81 5.01 -14.59
C HIS A 87 -2.23 5.64 -15.87
N ALA A 88 -3.04 6.33 -16.68
CA ALA A 88 -2.58 7.06 -17.85
C ALA A 88 -1.58 8.16 -17.49
N ASN A 89 -1.78 8.89 -16.38
CA ASN A 89 -0.83 9.91 -15.93
C ASN A 89 0.52 9.28 -15.56
N ALA A 90 0.52 8.15 -14.86
CA ALA A 90 1.74 7.44 -14.48
C ALA A 90 2.51 6.95 -15.71
N VAL A 91 1.81 6.34 -16.68
CA VAL A 91 2.42 5.89 -17.94
C VAL A 91 3.01 7.06 -18.72
N ALA A 92 2.27 8.17 -18.86
CA ALA A 92 2.75 9.36 -19.54
C ALA A 92 4.05 9.93 -18.91
N ALA A 93 4.11 9.97 -17.57
CA ALA A 93 5.31 10.44 -16.86
C ALA A 93 6.51 9.52 -17.10
N VAL A 94 6.33 8.20 -17.01
CA VAL A 94 7.40 7.22 -17.27
C VAL A 94 7.85 7.26 -18.73
N SER A 95 6.91 7.32 -19.68
CA SER A 95 7.22 7.45 -21.11
C SER A 95 8.01 8.72 -21.41
N GLY A 96 7.63 9.84 -20.80
CA GLY A 96 8.37 11.10 -20.89
C GLY A 96 9.80 10.95 -20.35
N GLY A 97 9.97 10.38 -19.15
CA GLY A 97 11.29 10.12 -18.57
C GLY A 97 12.17 9.27 -19.49
N ARG A 98 11.62 8.18 -20.04
CA ARG A 98 12.32 7.27 -20.95
C ARG A 98 12.70 7.90 -22.30
N ALA A 99 12.07 9.01 -22.69
CA ALA A 99 12.46 9.75 -23.89
C ALA A 99 13.76 10.55 -23.69
N PHE A 100 14.11 10.87 -22.44
CA PHE A 100 15.28 11.68 -22.10
C PHE A 100 16.36 10.90 -21.35
N SER A 101 16.08 9.69 -20.87
CA SER A 101 17.05 8.82 -20.22
C SER A 101 16.85 7.34 -20.58
N THR A 102 17.95 6.60 -20.66
CA THR A 102 17.93 5.16 -20.79
C THR A 102 17.95 4.56 -19.39
N VAL A 103 16.89 3.85 -19.01
CA VAL A 103 16.81 3.06 -17.78
C VAL A 103 16.76 1.58 -18.14
N SER A 104 17.60 0.80 -17.48
CA SER A 104 17.84 -0.63 -17.66
C SER A 104 17.70 -1.38 -16.33
N HIS A 105 17.72 -2.71 -16.39
CA HIS A 105 17.57 -3.57 -15.21
C HIS A 105 18.80 -3.60 -14.29
N VAL A 106 19.92 -3.00 -14.70
CA VAL A 106 21.15 -2.90 -13.88
C VAL A 106 21.28 -1.55 -13.16
N ASP A 107 20.38 -0.61 -13.42
CA ASP A 107 20.40 0.70 -12.78
C ASP A 107 19.88 0.62 -11.34
N ILE A 108 20.47 1.44 -10.46
CA ILE A 108 20.05 1.54 -9.06
C ILE A 108 19.16 2.77 -8.91
N HIS A 109 17.90 2.56 -8.54
CA HIS A 109 16.98 3.63 -8.21
C HIS A 109 17.07 3.99 -6.72
N LEU A 110 17.34 5.26 -6.44
CA LEU A 110 17.30 5.81 -5.09
C LEU A 110 15.97 6.53 -4.90
N SER A 111 15.15 6.06 -3.96
CA SER A 111 13.91 6.71 -3.52
C SER A 111 14.05 7.04 -2.04
N TYR A 112 13.67 8.25 -1.64
CA TYR A 112 13.66 8.74 -0.26
C TYR A 112 12.33 9.40 0.08
#